data_AF-A0A2T2SY95-F1
#
_entry.id   AF-A0A2T2SY95-F1
#
_cell.length_a   1.000
_cell.length_b   1.000
_cell.length_c   1.000
_cell.angle_alpha   90.00
_cell.angle_beta   90.00
_cell.angle_gamma   90.00
#
_symmetry.space_group_name_H-M   'P 1'
#
loop_
_entity.id
_entity.type
_entity.pdbx_description
1 polymer ?
#
loop_
_entity_poly.entity_id
_entity_poly.type
_entity_poly.pdbx_seq_one_letter_code
_entity_poly.pdbx_strand_id
1 'polypeptide(L)'
;METLNLPTYEFRTTEREGKRAIYDPLRDRYVRLTPEEWVRQHFVQYLIQELDVPAGLVAIEAAFQYQDQPRRADAIVHDRQGAPLLLVECKAPRVNIDQDAFDQCARYNIVLEAPYLVVTNGRVHYACAIDVQDRSYAFLDDLPPYGQAAFQSAGCVRAPSCSQTPSLDDGILRNFCTARCRRVVGIDE
;
A
#
# COMPACT_ATOMS: atom_id res chain seq x y z
N MET A 1 -7.30 18.73 7.55
CA MET A 1 -6.17 17.86 7.12
C MET A 1 -5.86 18.21 5.69
N GLU A 2 -4.70 17.81 5.17
CA GLU A 2 -4.35 18.11 3.78
C GLU A 2 -5.24 17.33 2.81
N THR A 3 -5.64 17.96 1.70
CA THR A 3 -6.34 17.28 0.60
C THR A 3 -5.41 16.24 -0.02
N LEU A 4 -5.97 15.05 -0.26
CA LEU A 4 -5.31 13.91 -0.86
C LEU A 4 -5.82 13.70 -2.29
N ASN A 5 -5.04 13.04 -3.13
CA ASN A 5 -5.43 12.56 -4.45
C ASN A 5 -6.08 11.17 -4.31
N LEU A 6 -7.19 11.13 -3.57
CA LEU A 6 -8.03 9.96 -3.29
C LEU A 6 -9.50 10.42 -3.30
N PRO A 7 -10.49 9.53 -3.55
CA PRO A 7 -11.89 9.90 -3.42
C PRO A 7 -12.20 10.44 -2.02
N THR A 8 -13.29 11.20 -1.92
CA THR A 8 -13.71 11.80 -0.65
C THR A 8 -14.51 10.78 0.15
N TYR A 9 -14.14 10.61 1.42
CA TYR A 9 -14.85 9.73 2.35
C TYR A 9 -15.22 10.48 3.63
N GLU A 10 -16.32 10.06 4.23
CA GLU A 10 -16.79 10.61 5.50
C GLU A 10 -16.10 9.90 6.68
N PHE A 11 -15.43 10.68 7.53
CA PHE A 11 -14.72 10.16 8.70
C PHE A 11 -15.26 10.75 10.00
N ARG A 12 -15.52 9.88 10.96
CA ARG A 12 -15.82 10.29 12.33
C ARG A 12 -14.53 10.73 13.02
N THR A 13 -14.39 12.03 13.25
CA THR A 13 -13.27 12.59 14.02
C THR A 13 -13.74 13.23 15.31
N THR A 14 -12.87 13.24 16.32
CA THR A 14 -13.12 13.89 17.61
C THR A 14 -11.86 14.60 18.06
N GLU A 15 -12.01 15.54 18.99
CA GLU A 15 -10.88 16.17 19.68
C GLU A 15 -11.01 15.95 21.18
N ARG A 16 -9.92 15.53 21.82
CA ARG A 16 -9.82 15.40 23.28
C ARG A 16 -8.46 15.93 23.72
N GLU A 17 -8.45 16.83 24.69
CA GLU A 17 -7.21 17.42 25.25
C GLU A 17 -6.29 18.04 24.17
N GLY A 18 -6.88 18.71 23.16
CA GLY A 18 -6.13 19.31 22.05
C GLY A 18 -5.51 18.29 21.07
N LYS A 19 -5.81 17.00 21.23
CA LYS A 19 -5.37 15.94 20.33
C LYS A 19 -6.56 15.44 19.51
N ARG A 20 -6.42 15.52 18.19
CA ARG A 20 -7.41 14.98 17.26
C ARG A 20 -7.29 13.47 17.16
N ALA A 21 -8.42 12.81 17.05
CA ALA A 21 -8.54 11.38 16.82
C ALA A 21 -9.56 11.09 15.72
N ILE A 22 -9.38 9.95 15.06
CA ILE A 22 -10.24 9.43 13.99
C ILE A 22 -10.71 8.04 14.40
N TYR A 23 -11.99 7.74 14.20
CA TYR A 23 -12.50 6.39 14.44
C TYR A 23 -12.09 5.50 13.28
N ASP A 24 -11.37 4.42 13.59
CA ASP A 24 -11.04 3.36 12.66
C ASP A 24 -12.04 2.21 12.83
N PRO A 25 -12.85 1.89 11.80
CA PRO A 25 -13.85 0.83 11.87
C PRO A 25 -13.25 -0.59 11.86
N LEU A 26 -12.04 -0.79 11.31
CA LEU A 26 -11.38 -2.09 11.29
C LEU A 26 -10.71 -2.42 12.63
N ARG A 27 -10.25 -1.39 13.35
CA ARG A 27 -9.70 -1.51 14.72
C ARG A 27 -10.75 -1.27 15.81
N ASP A 28 -11.98 -0.92 15.44
CA ASP A 28 -13.11 -0.56 16.31
C ASP A 28 -12.73 0.40 17.46
N ARG A 29 -11.96 1.45 17.14
CA ARG A 29 -11.51 2.42 18.15
C ARG A 29 -11.12 3.76 17.54
N TYR A 30 -11.11 4.79 18.38
CA TYR A 30 -10.49 6.06 18.02
C TYR A 30 -8.97 5.95 18.14
N VAL A 31 -8.26 6.33 17.07
CA VAL A 31 -6.81 6.41 17.01
C VAL A 31 -6.35 7.85 16.81
N ARG A 32 -5.10 8.15 17.18
CA ARG A 32 -4.54 9.50 17.00
C ARG A 32 -4.55 9.86 15.52
N LEU A 33 -5.17 10.99 15.18
CA LEU A 33 -5.27 11.45 13.81
C LEU A 33 -3.97 12.20 13.43
N THR A 34 -2.94 11.43 13.06
CA THR A 34 -1.70 11.95 12.48
C THR A 34 -1.88 12.16 10.97
N PRO A 35 -0.98 12.92 10.30
CA PRO A 35 -1.02 13.06 8.85
C PRO A 35 -0.85 11.73 8.11
N GLU A 36 -0.04 10.82 8.63
CA GLU A 36 0.13 9.47 8.08
C GLU A 36 -1.13 8.61 8.28
N GLU A 37 -1.75 8.68 9.47
CA GLU A 37 -3.02 7.99 9.74
C GLU A 37 -4.16 8.51 8.84
N TRP A 38 -4.16 9.81 8.51
CA TRP A 38 -5.10 10.37 7.55
C TRP A 38 -4.97 9.71 6.17
N VAL A 39 -3.74 9.51 5.69
CA VAL A 39 -3.46 8.78 4.44
C VAL A 39 -3.89 7.32 4.55
N ARG A 40 -3.51 6.64 5.63
CA ARG A 40 -3.86 5.24 5.89
C ARG A 40 -5.38 5.03 5.85
N GLN A 41 -6.15 5.86 6.55
CA GLN A 41 -7.62 5.74 6.57
C GLN A 41 -8.24 5.99 5.20
N HIS A 42 -7.78 6.97 4.42
CA HIS A 42 -8.29 7.18 3.05
C HIS A 42 -7.95 6.02 2.14
N PHE A 43 -6.70 5.52 2.22
CA PHE A 43 -6.27 4.43 1.35
C PHE A 43 -7.02 3.13 1.66
N VAL A 44 -7.29 2.86 2.94
CA VAL A 44 -8.15 1.72 3.35
C VAL A 44 -9.58 1.87 2.83
N GLN A 45 -10.16 3.07 2.85
CA GLN A 45 -11.47 3.29 2.25
C GLN A 45 -11.45 3.10 0.73
N TYR A 46 -10.40 3.55 0.04
CA TYR A 46 -10.20 3.28 -1.38
C TYR A 46 -10.16 1.77 -1.70
N LEU A 47 -9.40 1.00 -0.91
CA LEU A 47 -9.36 -0.46 -1.06
C LEU A 47 -10.76 -1.09 -0.90
N ILE A 48 -11.51 -0.67 0.11
CA ILE A 48 -12.81 -1.29 0.43
C ILE A 48 -13.91 -0.85 -0.54
N GLN A 49 -13.99 0.44 -0.86
CA GLN A 49 -15.11 1.03 -1.59
C GLN A 49 -14.91 1.04 -3.11
N GLU A 50 -13.68 1.22 -3.58
CA GLU A 50 -13.39 1.33 -5.02
C GLU A 50 -12.81 0.04 -5.61
N LEU A 51 -12.05 -0.72 -4.79
CA LEU A 51 -11.45 -1.99 -5.22
C LEU A 51 -12.18 -3.21 -4.67
N ASP A 52 -13.35 -3.03 -4.05
CA ASP A 52 -14.21 -4.09 -3.52
C ASP A 52 -13.51 -5.07 -2.57
N VAL A 53 -12.46 -4.61 -1.85
CA VAL A 53 -11.77 -5.45 -0.87
C VAL A 53 -12.69 -5.65 0.34
N PRO A 54 -13.02 -6.90 0.72
CA PRO A 54 -13.80 -7.16 1.92
C PRO A 54 -13.05 -6.64 3.16
N ALA A 55 -13.69 -5.79 3.95
CA ALA A 55 -13.11 -5.15 5.14
C ALA A 55 -12.45 -6.16 6.11
N GLY A 56 -13.05 -7.34 6.27
CA GLY A 56 -12.52 -8.41 7.13
C GLY A 56 -11.21 -9.05 6.65
N LEU A 57 -10.75 -8.74 5.43
CA LEU A 57 -9.48 -9.20 4.88
C LEU A 57 -8.37 -8.15 4.94
N VAL A 58 -8.70 -6.95 5.44
CA VAL A 58 -7.74 -5.85 5.62
C VAL A 58 -7.26 -5.84 7.07
N ALA A 59 -5.97 -6.08 7.28
CA ALA A 59 -5.31 -5.99 8.57
C ALA A 59 -4.53 -4.67 8.67
N ILE A 60 -4.89 -3.81 9.63
CA ILE A 60 -4.19 -2.56 9.91
C ILE A 60 -3.17 -2.77 11.02
N GLU A 61 -1.98 -2.17 10.89
CA GLU A 61 -0.89 -2.29 11.88
C GLU A 61 -0.46 -3.75 12.13
N ALA A 62 -0.45 -4.57 11.08
CA ALA A 62 -0.14 -5.99 11.16
C ALA A 62 1.32 -6.22 11.58
N ALA A 63 1.52 -6.90 12.71
CA ALA A 63 2.83 -7.21 13.24
C ALA A 63 3.44 -8.44 12.56
N PHE A 64 4.74 -8.40 12.28
CA PHE A 64 5.50 -9.52 11.76
C PHE A 64 6.95 -9.47 12.26
N GLN A 65 7.70 -10.56 12.10
CA GLN A 65 9.11 -10.65 12.49
C GLN A 65 9.98 -10.45 11.25
N TYR A 66 10.95 -9.53 11.34
CA TYR A 66 11.98 -9.37 10.32
C TYR A 66 13.32 -9.26 11.02
N GLN A 67 14.24 -10.18 10.70
CA GLN A 67 15.56 -10.27 11.36
C GLN A 67 15.45 -10.27 12.89
N ASP A 68 14.56 -11.11 13.43
CA ASP A 68 14.27 -11.24 14.87
C ASP A 68 13.81 -9.95 15.58
N GLN A 69 13.43 -8.93 14.80
CA GLN A 69 12.86 -7.70 15.32
C GLN A 69 11.39 -7.59 14.93
N PRO A 70 10.52 -7.19 15.89
CA PRO A 70 9.13 -6.91 15.57
C PRO A 70 9.08 -5.69 14.63
N ARG A 71 8.35 -5.89 13.54
CA ARG A 71 7.99 -4.87 12.56
C ARG A 71 6.48 -4.82 12.41
N ARG A 72 6.03 -3.78 11.74
CA ARG A 72 4.62 -3.48 11.54
C ARG A 72 4.42 -2.96 10.13
N ALA A 73 3.50 -3.58 9.42
CA ALA A 73 2.99 -3.09 8.16
C ALA A 73 1.81 -2.16 8.43
N ASP A 74 1.66 -1.10 7.64
CA ASP A 74 0.55 -0.16 7.83
C ASP A 74 -0.78 -0.78 7.49
N ALA A 75 -0.87 -1.47 6.36
CA ALA A 75 -1.97 -2.36 6.03
C ALA A 75 -1.51 -3.57 5.22
N ILE A 76 -2.17 -4.70 5.44
CA ILE A 76 -2.05 -5.92 4.62
C ILE A 76 -3.46 -6.33 4.19
N VAL A 77 -3.66 -6.56 2.89
CA VAL A 77 -4.87 -7.23 2.37
C VAL A 77 -4.55 -8.70 2.19
N HIS A 78 -5.46 -9.57 2.59
CA HIS A 78 -5.34 -11.01 2.42
C HIS A 78 -6.28 -11.54 1.33
N ASP A 79 -5.93 -12.67 0.76
CA ASP A 79 -6.88 -13.47 -0.01
C ASP A 79 -7.88 -14.19 0.91
N ARG A 80 -8.78 -14.97 0.31
CA ARG A 80 -9.81 -15.73 1.07
C ARG A 80 -9.24 -16.89 1.87
N GLN A 81 -8.00 -17.28 1.61
CA GLN A 81 -7.26 -18.33 2.29
C GLN A 81 -6.42 -17.75 3.45
N GLY A 82 -6.37 -16.42 3.59
CA GLY A 82 -5.61 -15.71 4.61
C GLY A 82 -4.15 -15.48 4.24
N ALA A 83 -3.75 -15.71 2.98
CA ALA A 83 -2.41 -15.39 2.51
C ALA A 83 -2.30 -13.89 2.17
N PRO A 84 -1.16 -13.23 2.46
CA PRO A 84 -0.94 -11.83 2.08
C PRO A 84 -1.03 -11.64 0.57
N LEU A 85 -1.80 -10.64 0.15
CA LEU A 85 -2.06 -10.33 -1.25
C LEU A 85 -1.50 -8.96 -1.64
N LEU A 86 -1.69 -7.97 -0.77
CA LEU A 86 -1.18 -6.62 -0.95
C LEU A 86 -0.60 -6.12 0.37
N LEU A 87 0.63 -5.60 0.33
CA LEU A 87 1.25 -4.85 1.41
C LEU A 87 1.22 -3.36 1.07
N VAL A 88 0.74 -2.54 2.02
CA VAL A 88 0.67 -1.08 1.87
C VAL A 88 1.53 -0.42 2.94
N GLU A 89 2.36 0.54 2.51
CA GLU A 89 3.13 1.45 3.35
C GLU A 89 2.62 2.88 3.13
N CYS A 90 2.23 3.56 4.20
CA CYS A 90 1.68 4.91 4.19
C CYS A 90 2.69 5.90 4.77
N LYS A 91 2.83 7.06 4.15
CA LYS A 91 3.62 8.19 4.65
C LYS A 91 2.73 9.42 4.81
N ALA A 92 3.20 10.40 5.59
CA ALA A 92 2.51 11.69 5.68
C ALA A 92 2.51 12.43 4.33
N PRO A 93 1.49 13.25 4.01
CA PRO A 93 1.34 13.89 2.67
C PRO A 93 2.48 14.78 2.19
N ARG A 94 3.31 15.26 3.12
CA ARG A 94 4.49 16.10 2.81
C ARG A 94 5.78 15.31 2.64
N VAL A 95 5.77 14.03 2.99
CA VAL A 95 6.94 13.17 2.86
C VAL A 95 7.00 12.72 1.40
N ASN A 96 8.09 13.06 0.73
CA ASN A 96 8.36 12.54 -0.62
C ASN A 96 8.59 11.04 -0.52
N ILE A 97 7.99 10.29 -1.45
CA ILE A 97 8.26 8.87 -1.58
C ILE A 97 9.50 8.73 -2.46
N ASP A 98 10.56 8.22 -1.86
CA ASP A 98 11.86 7.97 -2.48
C ASP A 98 12.20 6.47 -2.45
N GLN A 99 13.41 6.15 -2.90
CA GLN A 99 13.92 4.78 -2.92
C GLN A 99 13.87 4.12 -1.54
N ASP A 100 14.18 4.86 -0.47
CA ASP A 100 14.28 4.29 0.88
C ASP A 100 12.92 3.79 1.39
N ALA A 101 11.84 4.51 1.06
CA ALA A 101 10.47 4.08 1.36
C ALA A 101 10.10 2.77 0.63
N PHE A 102 10.57 2.62 -0.61
CA PHE A 102 10.37 1.41 -1.40
C PHE A 102 11.20 0.24 -0.90
N ASP A 103 12.48 0.46 -0.60
CA ASP A 103 13.36 -0.56 -0.05
C ASP A 103 12.88 -1.03 1.33
N GLN A 104 12.24 -0.15 2.11
CA GLN A 104 11.56 -0.56 3.35
C GLN A 104 10.43 -1.54 3.05
N CYS A 105 9.52 -1.20 2.14
CA CYS A 105 8.40 -2.06 1.76
C CYS A 105 8.86 -3.40 1.16
N ALA A 106 9.86 -3.36 0.27
CA ALA A 106 10.45 -4.54 -0.35
C ALA A 106 11.14 -5.48 0.66
N ARG A 107 11.87 -4.93 1.65
CA ARG A 107 12.44 -5.75 2.74
C ARG A 107 11.36 -6.44 3.57
N TYR A 108 10.27 -5.75 3.87
CA TYR A 108 9.15 -6.36 4.58
C TYR A 108 8.49 -7.47 3.75
N ASN A 109 8.45 -7.29 2.44
CA ASN A 109 7.89 -8.28 1.53
C ASN A 109 8.70 -9.57 1.40
N ILE A 110 9.98 -9.60 1.84
CA ILE A 110 10.75 -10.86 1.93
C ILE A 110 10.03 -11.85 2.85
N VAL A 111 9.39 -11.36 3.92
CA VAL A 111 8.72 -12.20 4.91
C VAL A 111 7.24 -12.40 4.56
N LEU A 112 6.60 -11.35 4.04
CA LEU A 112 5.16 -11.36 3.78
C LEU A 112 4.80 -11.98 2.42
N GLU A 113 5.74 -11.99 1.46
CA GLU A 113 5.60 -12.57 0.12
C GLU A 113 4.33 -12.11 -0.62
N ALA A 114 3.88 -10.87 -0.37
CA ALA A 114 2.70 -10.33 -1.02
C ALA A 114 3.00 -10.07 -2.52
N PRO A 115 2.12 -10.53 -3.44
CA PRO A 115 2.27 -10.28 -4.88
C PRO A 115 2.20 -8.80 -5.25
N TYR A 116 1.54 -7.98 -4.45
CA TYR A 116 1.41 -6.55 -4.68
C TYR A 116 2.00 -5.73 -3.54
N LEU A 117 2.67 -4.64 -3.91
CA LEU A 117 3.17 -3.63 -2.98
C LEU A 117 2.63 -2.27 -3.35
N VAL A 118 2.28 -1.48 -2.34
CA VAL A 118 1.95 -0.06 -2.50
C VAL A 118 2.74 0.77 -1.51
N VAL A 119 3.27 1.90 -2.00
CA VAL A 119 3.74 2.98 -1.16
C VAL A 119 2.95 4.24 -1.52
N THR A 120 2.35 4.88 -0.52
CA THR A 120 1.50 6.06 -0.71
C THR A 120 1.76 7.14 0.33
N ASN A 121 1.70 8.41 -0.08
CA ASN A 121 1.59 9.54 0.82
C ASN A 121 0.23 10.26 0.66
N GLY A 122 -0.72 9.61 -0.01
CA GLY A 122 -2.04 10.16 -0.32
C GLY A 122 -2.06 11.15 -1.47
N ARG A 123 -0.92 11.69 -1.93
CA ARG A 123 -0.83 12.55 -3.13
C ARG A 123 -0.22 11.83 -4.32
N VAL A 124 0.81 11.04 -4.02
CA VAL A 124 1.49 10.16 -4.96
C VAL A 124 1.31 8.75 -4.42
N HIS A 125 0.95 7.87 -5.35
CA HIS A 125 0.73 6.46 -5.09
C HIS A 125 1.58 5.71 -6.09
N TYR A 126 2.33 4.74 -5.59
CA TYR A 126 3.02 3.80 -6.44
C TYR A 126 2.60 2.40 -6.07
N ALA A 127 2.26 1.61 -7.08
CA ALA A 127 1.99 0.19 -6.95
C ALA A 127 2.95 -0.61 -7.82
N CYS A 128 3.36 -1.78 -7.34
CA CYS A 128 4.04 -2.76 -8.15
C CYS A 128 3.52 -4.17 -7.91
N ALA A 129 3.60 -4.99 -8.95
CA ALA A 129 3.49 -6.44 -8.89
C ALA A 129 4.90 -7.03 -8.74
N ILE A 130 5.04 -8.01 -7.87
CA ILE A 130 6.28 -8.73 -7.61
C ILE A 130 6.23 -10.09 -8.31
N ASP A 131 7.26 -10.39 -9.08
CA ASP A 131 7.52 -11.74 -9.56
C ASP A 131 8.61 -12.35 -8.66
N VAL A 132 8.18 -13.22 -7.75
CA VAL A 132 9.08 -13.87 -6.78
C VAL A 132 10.01 -14.86 -7.48
N GLN A 133 9.56 -15.51 -8.57
CA GLN A 133 10.37 -16.50 -9.29
C GLN A 133 11.51 -15.82 -10.05
N ASP A 134 11.18 -14.73 -10.75
CA ASP A 134 12.15 -13.96 -11.53
C ASP A 134 12.89 -12.91 -10.70
N ARG A 135 12.60 -12.80 -9.39
CA ARG A 135 13.08 -11.75 -8.47
C ARG A 135 12.99 -10.37 -9.12
N SER A 136 11.87 -10.10 -9.78
CA SER A 136 11.64 -8.88 -10.55
C SER A 136 10.37 -8.20 -10.09
N TYR A 137 10.16 -6.97 -10.56
CA TYR A 137 8.94 -6.24 -10.28
C TYR A 137 8.51 -5.40 -11.46
N ALA A 138 7.21 -5.15 -11.52
CA ALA A 138 6.55 -4.35 -12.54
C ALA A 138 5.73 -3.27 -11.86
N PHE A 139 5.94 -2.01 -12.23
CA PHE A 139 5.01 -0.96 -11.82
C PHE A 139 3.66 -1.15 -12.46
N LEU A 140 2.64 -0.82 -11.68
CA LEU A 140 1.27 -0.82 -12.13
C LEU A 140 0.81 0.62 -12.28
N ASP A 141 0.06 0.87 -13.35
CA ASP A 141 -0.68 2.11 -13.48
C ASP A 141 -1.80 2.13 -12.43
N ASP A 142 -2.55 1.03 -12.28
CA ASP A 142 -3.61 0.87 -11.28
C ASP A 142 -3.58 -0.51 -10.60
N LEU A 143 -4.15 -0.58 -9.40
CA LEU A 143 -4.42 -1.86 -8.73
C LEU A 143 -5.68 -2.50 -9.33
N PRO A 144 -5.68 -3.80 -9.63
CA PRO A 144 -6.89 -4.47 -10.07
C PRO A 144 -7.91 -4.56 -8.92
N PRO A 145 -9.23 -4.49 -9.21
CA PRO A 145 -10.27 -4.78 -8.21
C PRO A 145 -10.13 -6.18 -7.62
N TYR A 146 -10.47 -6.35 -6.34
CA TYR A 146 -10.28 -7.58 -5.56
C TYR A 146 -10.92 -8.81 -6.20
N GLY A 147 -12.08 -8.65 -6.83
CA GLY A 147 -12.81 -9.73 -7.50
C GLY A 147 -12.19 -10.19 -8.82
N GLN A 148 -11.25 -9.44 -9.39
CA GLN A 148 -10.61 -9.82 -10.65
C GLN A 148 -9.53 -10.88 -10.42
N ALA A 149 -9.48 -11.84 -11.36
CA ALA A 149 -8.48 -12.89 -11.34
C ALA A 149 -7.05 -12.33 -11.24
N ALA A 150 -6.76 -11.19 -11.88
CA ALA A 150 -5.46 -10.53 -11.79
C ALA A 150 -5.06 -10.23 -10.35
N PHE A 151 -5.93 -9.62 -9.54
CA PHE A 151 -5.63 -9.33 -8.13
C PHE A 151 -5.46 -10.60 -7.30
N GLN A 152 -6.10 -11.71 -7.69
CA GLN A 152 -6.07 -13.00 -6.98
C GLN A 152 -5.01 -13.98 -7.49
N SER A 153 -4.45 -13.74 -8.67
CA SER A 153 -3.41 -14.57 -9.28
C SER A 153 -2.06 -13.89 -9.06
N ALA A 154 -1.21 -14.50 -8.24
CA ALA A 154 0.20 -14.12 -8.07
C ALA A 154 1.07 -14.30 -9.35
N GLY A 155 0.46 -14.31 -10.54
CA GLY A 155 1.06 -14.70 -11.80
C GLY A 155 1.29 -13.52 -12.74
N CYS A 156 2.56 -13.12 -12.84
CA CYS A 156 3.20 -12.48 -13.98
C CYS A 156 2.44 -11.29 -14.63
N VAL A 157 2.54 -10.11 -14.03
CA VAL A 157 2.20 -8.85 -14.72
C VAL A 157 3.43 -8.39 -15.50
N ARG A 158 3.43 -8.56 -16.83
CA ARG A 158 4.51 -8.05 -17.68
C ARG A 158 4.41 -6.53 -17.82
N ALA A 159 5.38 -5.79 -17.30
CA ALA A 159 5.52 -4.35 -17.54
C ALA A 159 6.01 -4.05 -18.98
N PRO A 160 5.62 -2.91 -19.59
CA PRO A 160 6.17 -2.47 -20.87
C PRO A 160 7.55 -1.80 -20.73
N SER A 161 8.52 -2.31 -21.50
CA SER A 161 9.74 -1.69 -22.02
C SER A 161 10.42 -0.56 -21.21
N CYS A 162 11.11 -0.89 -20.12
CA CYS A 162 12.22 -0.07 -19.59
C CYS A 162 13.55 -0.57 -20.16
N SER A 163 14.51 0.33 -20.44
CA SER A 163 15.84 -0.04 -20.99
C SER A 163 16.74 -0.75 -19.96
N GLN A 164 16.33 -0.75 -18.69
CA GLN A 164 16.92 -1.55 -17.61
C GLN A 164 15.79 -2.33 -16.92
N THR A 165 15.98 -3.63 -16.75
CA THR A 165 15.02 -4.49 -16.06
C THR A 165 15.01 -4.16 -14.56
N PRO A 166 13.86 -3.82 -13.96
CA PRO A 166 13.75 -3.66 -12.52
C PRO A 166 14.00 -5.01 -11.82
N SER A 167 14.82 -5.03 -10.78
CA SER A 167 15.16 -6.25 -10.04
C SER A 167 15.03 -6.07 -8.53
N LEU A 168 14.72 -7.17 -7.84
CA LEU A 168 14.57 -7.27 -6.39
C LEU A 168 15.73 -8.10 -5.82
N ASP A 169 16.78 -7.42 -5.36
CA ASP A 169 17.96 -8.06 -4.77
C ASP A 169 17.94 -7.88 -3.26
N ASP A 170 17.80 -8.97 -2.50
CA ASP A 170 17.81 -8.97 -1.03
C ASP A 170 16.92 -7.88 -0.38
N GLY A 171 15.74 -7.64 -0.97
CA GLY A 171 14.78 -6.64 -0.50
C GLY A 171 15.08 -5.20 -0.92
N ILE A 172 16.01 -5.02 -1.85
CA ILE A 172 16.35 -3.72 -2.44
C ILE A 172 15.79 -3.68 -3.87
N LEU A 173 15.03 -2.64 -4.17
CA LEU A 173 14.44 -2.43 -5.49
C LEU A 173 15.43 -1.66 -6.38
N ARG A 174 16.16 -2.37 -7.24
CA ARG A 174 17.10 -1.74 -8.17
C ARG A 174 16.40 -1.27 -9.44
N ASN A 175 16.94 -0.19 -10.02
CA ASN A 175 16.44 0.44 -11.25
C ASN A 175 15.02 1.01 -11.11
N PHE A 176 14.65 1.39 -9.89
CA PHE A 176 13.47 2.17 -9.59
C PHE A 176 13.53 3.52 -10.32
N CYS A 177 12.56 3.75 -11.20
CA CYS A 177 12.46 4.99 -11.96
C CYS A 177 11.11 5.65 -11.68
N THR A 178 11.12 6.72 -10.89
CA THR A 178 9.93 7.53 -10.60
C THR A 178 9.32 8.17 -11.84
N ALA A 179 10.10 8.35 -12.92
CA ALA A 179 9.70 9.06 -14.12
C ALA A 179 8.66 8.35 -15.00
N ARG A 180 8.34 7.08 -14.72
CA ARG A 180 7.34 6.29 -15.48
C ARG A 180 6.10 5.89 -14.71
N CYS A 181 6.01 6.25 -13.44
CA CYS A 181 4.88 5.88 -12.60
C CYS A 181 3.87 7.03 -12.58
N ARG A 182 2.68 6.82 -13.14
CA ARG A 182 1.55 7.72 -12.93
C ARG A 182 0.33 6.94 -12.42
N ARG A 183 -0.15 7.43 -11.26
CA ARG A 183 -1.47 7.32 -10.61
C ARG A 183 -2.18 5.96 -10.62
N VAL A 184 -1.97 5.23 -9.52
CA VAL A 184 -2.85 4.15 -9.00
C VAL A 184 -4.24 4.64 -8.60
N VAL A 185 -4.40 5.95 -8.48
CA VAL A 185 -5.67 6.60 -8.21
C VAL A 185 -5.78 7.82 -9.09
N GLY A 186 -6.19 7.58 -10.33
CA GLY A 186 -6.71 8.61 -11.22
C GLY A 186 -8.15 8.92 -10.84
N ILE A 187 -8.36 10.00 -10.08
CA ILE A 187 -9.56 10.80 -10.34
C ILE A 187 -9.17 11.59 -11.60
N ASP A 188 -9.72 11.19 -12.73
CA ASP A 188 -9.75 12.02 -13.92
C ASP A 188 -10.46 13.33 -13.54
N GLU A 189 -9.80 14.46 -13.74
CA GLU A 189 -10.52 15.70 -14.05
C GLU A 189 -10.89 15.69 -15.54
#